data_AF-A0A0G0PK95-F1
#
_entry.id   AF-A0A0G0PK95-F1
#
_cell.length_a   1.000
_cell.length_b   1.000
_cell.length_c   1.000
_cell.angle_alpha   90.00
_cell.angle_beta   90.00
_cell.angle_gamma   90.00
#
_symmetry.space_group_name_H-M   'P 1'
#
loop_
_entity.id
_entity.type
_entity.pdbx_description
1 polymer ?
#
loop_
_entity_poly.entity_id
_entity_poly.type
_entity_poly.pdbx_seq_one_letter_code
_entity_poly.pdbx_strand_id
1 'polypeptide(L)'
;RVPQEFLNQAGRTGVILGVPSKKVPEYMDLPISKAKIVSIILLNVQELKYAIERGAEGRKILAEKLTQEGGTVNSLDRPSVVLS
;
A
#
# COMPACT_ATOMS: atom_id res chain seq x y z
N ARG A 1 -0.59 -5.25 -18.91
CA ARG A 1 0.62 -5.76 -18.21
C ARG A 1 0.92 -4.82 -17.06
N VAL A 2 1.44 -5.33 -15.93
CA VAL A 2 1.92 -4.47 -14.82
C VAL A 2 3.19 -3.73 -15.29
N PRO A 3 3.32 -2.41 -15.07
CA PRO A 3 4.51 -1.65 -15.46
C PRO A 3 5.79 -2.11 -14.76
N GLN A 4 6.95 -1.85 -15.36
CA GLN A 4 8.24 -2.35 -14.84
C GLN A 4 8.60 -1.76 -13.48
N GLU A 5 8.17 -0.53 -13.20
CA GLU A 5 8.38 0.17 -11.94
C GLU A 5 7.68 -0.50 -10.74
N PHE A 6 6.77 -1.45 -10.97
CA PHE A 6 6.11 -2.27 -9.94
C PHE A 6 6.64 -3.71 -9.87
N LEU A 7 7.59 -4.07 -10.73
CA LEU A 7 8.13 -5.43 -10.84
C LEU A 7 9.61 -5.44 -10.48
N ASN A 8 9.99 -6.29 -9.52
CA ASN A 8 11.40 -6.54 -9.25
C ASN A 8 12.06 -7.37 -10.38
N GLN A 9 13.36 -7.63 -10.27
CA GLN A 9 14.12 -8.41 -11.27
C GLN A 9 13.57 -9.83 -11.51
N ALA A 10 12.84 -10.40 -10.55
CA ALA A 10 12.18 -11.70 -10.67
C ALA A 10 10.75 -11.60 -11.23
N GLY A 11 10.32 -10.41 -11.69
CA GLY A 11 8.96 -10.17 -12.19
C GLY A 11 7.88 -10.19 -11.11
N ARG A 12 8.24 -9.97 -9.85
CA ARG A 12 7.31 -9.97 -8.70
C ARG A 12 7.01 -8.55 -8.23
N THR A 13 5.81 -8.35 -7.72
CA THR A 13 5.39 -7.09 -7.11
C THR A 13 5.22 -7.21 -5.60
N GLY A 14 5.17 -6.08 -4.91
CA GLY A 14 4.87 -5.99 -3.48
C GLY A 14 3.52 -5.33 -3.26
N VAL A 15 2.86 -5.69 -2.16
CA VAL A 15 1.67 -4.98 -1.67
C VAL A 15 1.83 -4.65 -0.20
N ILE A 16 1.22 -3.55 0.23
CA ILE A 16 1.02 -3.23 1.65
C ILE A 16 -0.47 -3.38 1.97
N LEU A 17 -0.75 -3.98 3.12
CA LEU A 17 -2.10 -4.29 3.58
C LEU A 17 -2.52 -3.36 4.71
N GLY A 18 -3.78 -2.95 4.71
CA GLY A 18 -4.39 -2.24 5.84
C GLY A 18 -3.94 -0.79 5.97
N VAL A 19 -3.60 -0.13 4.86
CA VAL A 19 -3.38 1.32 4.85
C VAL A 19 -4.72 2.03 5.06
N PRO A 20 -4.86 2.89 6.07
CA PRO A 20 -6.10 3.62 6.33
C PRO A 20 -6.51 4.51 5.14
N SER A 21 -7.82 4.71 4.98
CA SER A 21 -8.37 5.65 4.00
C SER A 21 -9.40 6.55 4.64
N LYS A 22 -9.41 7.81 4.24
CA LYS A 22 -10.45 8.77 4.65
C LYS A 22 -11.79 8.53 3.92
N LYS A 23 -11.78 7.75 2.84
CA LYS A 23 -12.95 7.53 1.96
C LYS A 23 -13.67 6.21 2.24
N VAL A 24 -13.03 5.28 2.94
CA VAL A 24 -13.55 3.93 3.19
C VAL A 24 -13.55 3.70 4.70
N PRO A 25 -14.67 3.23 5.30
CA PRO A 25 -14.72 2.98 6.73
C PRO A 25 -13.77 1.84 7.13
N GLU A 26 -13.29 1.85 8.36
CA GLU A 26 -12.40 0.78 8.86
C GLU A 26 -13.18 -0.53 9.11
N TYR A 27 -14.47 -0.42 9.42
CA TYR A 27 -15.35 -1.56 9.67
C TYR A 27 -16.67 -1.42 8.92
N MET A 28 -17.25 -2.56 8.56
CA MET A 28 -18.59 -2.69 8.03
C MET A 28 -19.42 -3.55 8.99
N ASP A 29 -20.61 -3.06 9.33
CA ASP A 29 -21.57 -3.84 10.09
C ASP A 29 -22.18 -4.93 9.21
N LEU A 30 -22.20 -6.15 9.73
CA LEU A 30 -22.90 -7.31 9.18
C LEU A 30 -24.02 -7.72 10.16
N PRO A 31 -25.04 -8.48 9.73
CA PRO A 31 -26.21 -8.80 10.58
C PRO A 31 -25.89 -9.39 11.95
N ILE A 32 -24.75 -10.07 12.11
CA ILE A 32 -24.35 -10.73 13.37
C ILE A 32 -22.89 -10.44 13.78
N SER A 33 -22.18 -9.55 13.08
CA SER A 33 -20.74 -9.31 13.32
C SER A 33 -20.25 -7.99 12.72
N LYS A 34 -18.99 -7.63 12.98
CA LYS A 34 -18.29 -6.56 12.26
C LYS A 34 -17.19 -7.13 11.39
N ALA A 35 -17.11 -6.71 10.14
CA ALA A 35 -16.02 -7.03 9.23
C ALA A 35 -15.01 -5.87 9.19
N LYS A 36 -13.72 -6.18 9.37
CA LYS A 36 -12.64 -5.20 9.15
C LYS A 36 -12.39 -5.05 7.65
N ILE A 37 -12.37 -3.81 7.17
CA ILE A 37 -11.99 -3.52 5.79
C ILE A 37 -10.47 -3.33 5.74
N VAL A 38 -9.81 -4.16 4.92
CA VAL A 38 -8.36 -4.12 4.73
C VAL A 38 -8.06 -3.72 3.30
N SER A 39 -7.48 -2.53 3.12
CA SER A 39 -7.01 -2.07 1.81
C SER A 39 -5.80 -2.90 1.37
N ILE A 40 -5.65 -3.03 0.05
CA ILE A 40 -4.48 -3.61 -0.59
C ILE A 40 -3.92 -2.55 -1.52
N ILE A 41 -2.70 -2.08 -1.25
CA ILE A 41 -2.03 -1.08 -2.10
C ILE A 41 -0.82 -1.72 -2.75
N LEU A 42 -0.77 -1.64 -4.09
CA LEU A 42 0.37 -2.05 -4.90
C LEU A 42 1.56 -1.12 -4.62
N LEU A 43 2.72 -1.68 -4.29
CA LEU A 43 3.95 -0.93 -4.08
C LEU A 43 4.79 -0.91 -5.34
N ASN A 44 5.37 0.25 -5.66
CA ASN A 44 6.43 0.28 -6.64
C ASN A 44 7.71 -0.40 -6.07
N VAL A 45 8.69 -0.65 -6.92
CA VAL A 45 9.94 -1.34 -6.53
C VAL A 45 10.74 -0.54 -5.50
N GLN A 46 10.72 0.79 -5.56
CA GLN A 46 11.44 1.65 -4.62
C GLN A 46 10.84 1.59 -3.21
N GLU A 47 9.51 1.61 -3.11
CA GLU A 47 8.74 1.46 -1.88
C GLU A 47 8.89 0.06 -1.31
N LEU A 48 8.84 -0.98 -2.16
CA LEU A 48 9.10 -2.34 -1.73
C LEU A 48 10.52 -2.47 -1.14
N LYS A 49 11.53 -1.89 -1.81
CA LYS A 49 12.90 -1.87 -1.31
C LYS A 49 13.00 -1.13 0.03
N TYR A 50 12.39 0.06 0.13
CA TYR A 50 12.33 0.84 1.37
C TYR A 50 11.70 0.06 2.53
N ALA A 51 10.60 -0.65 2.28
CA ALA A 51 9.91 -1.48 3.27
C ALA A 51 10.76 -2.66 3.77
N ILE A 52 11.54 -3.27 2.87
CA ILE A 52 12.42 -4.40 3.19
C ILE A 52 13.62 -3.91 4.02
N GLU A 53 14.31 -2.87 3.55
CA GLU A 53 15.54 -2.36 4.18
C GLU A 53 15.31 -1.78 5.57
N ARG A 54 14.17 -1.10 5.78
CA ARG A 54 13.83 -0.44 7.05
C ARG A 54 12.86 -1.24 7.93
N GLY A 55 12.46 -2.43 7.48
CA GLY A 55 11.60 -3.33 8.25
C GLY A 55 10.28 -2.68 8.72
N ALA A 56 9.97 -2.84 10.00
CA ALA A 56 8.70 -2.38 10.58
C ALA A 56 8.51 -0.86 10.47
N GLU A 57 9.57 -0.09 10.73
CA GLU A 57 9.51 1.38 10.65
C GLU A 57 9.32 1.84 9.20
N GLY A 58 9.99 1.18 8.25
CA GLY A 58 9.79 1.43 6.82
C GLY A 58 8.34 1.25 6.39
N ARG A 59 7.72 0.15 6.82
CA ARG A 59 6.30 -0.12 6.54
C ARG A 59 5.36 0.91 7.17
N LYS A 60 5.66 1.36 8.40
CA LYS A 60 4.87 2.38 9.09
C LYS A 60 4.91 3.72 8.34
N ILE A 61 6.10 4.20 8.01
CA ILE A 61 6.29 5.45 7.26
C ILE A 61 5.62 5.37 5.88
N LEU A 62 5.74 4.24 5.19
CA LEU A 62 5.05 4.03 3.91
C LEU A 62 3.53 4.10 4.06
N ALA A 63 2.96 3.44 5.08
CA ALA A 63 1.52 3.49 5.32
C ALA A 63 1.03 4.92 5.60
N GLU A 64 1.77 5.71 6.39
CA GLU A 64 1.45 7.10 6.68
C GLU A 64 1.44 7.97 5.41
N LYS A 65 2.46 7.83 4.56
CA LYS A 65 2.57 8.57 3.29
C LYS A 65 1.48 8.16 2.29
N LEU A 66 1.22 6.85 2.14
CA LEU A 66 0.15 6.35 1.27
C LEU A 66 -1.25 6.77 1.76
N THR A 67 -1.43 6.92 3.08
CA THR A 67 -2.66 7.46 3.65
C THR A 67 -2.87 8.92 3.24
N GLN A 68 -1.80 9.72 3.18
CA GLN A 68 -1.85 11.12 2.74
C GLN A 68 -2.25 11.23 1.26
N GLU A 69 -1.81 10.30 0.42
CA GLU A 69 -2.21 10.18 -1.00
C GLU A 69 -3.63 9.62 -1.20
N GLY A 70 -4.37 9.35 -0.12
CA GLY A 70 -5.78 8.93 -0.16
C GLY A 70 -6.03 7.46 0.19
N GLY A 71 -5.00 6.66 0.43
CA GLY A 71 -5.06 5.38 1.16
C GLY A 71 -5.81 4.21 0.50
N THR A 72 -6.50 4.42 -0.63
CA THR A 72 -7.27 3.39 -1.35
C THR A 72 -7.09 3.40 -2.87
N VAL A 73 -6.39 4.40 -3.42
CA VAL A 73 -6.25 4.54 -4.87
C VAL A 73 -5.03 3.77 -5.35
N ASN A 74 -5.28 2.64 -6.02
CA ASN A 74 -4.26 1.97 -6.83
C ASN A 74 -4.25 2.60 -8.21
N SER A 75 -3.27 3.46 -8.48
CA SER A 75 -2.95 3.92 -9.83
C SER A 75 -1.62 3.32 -10.25
N LEU A 76 -1.53 2.86 -11.50
CA LEU A 76 -0.29 2.39 -12.10
C LEU A 76 0.61 3.55 -12.55
N ASP A 77 0.08 4.78 -12.61
CA ASP A 77 0.81 5.96 -13.06
C ASP A 77 1.28 6.84 -11.88
N ARG A 78 1.13 6.36 -10.64
CA ARG A 78 1.52 7.12 -9.45
C ARG A 78 3.04 7.08 -9.24
N PRO A 79 3.67 8.22 -8.88
CA PRO A 79 5.06 8.20 -8.44
C PRO A 79 5.22 7.50 -7.08
N SER A 80 6.47 7.22 -6.73
CA SER A 80 6.85 6.77 -5.40
C SER A 80 6.55 7.79 -4.32
N VAL A 81 6.05 7.35 -3.17
CA VAL A 81 5.89 8.23 -1.99
C VAL A 81 7.17 8.34 -1.14
N VAL A 82 8.18 7.55 -1.45
CA VAL A 82 9.51 7.57 -0.81
C VAL A 82 10.59 7.86 -1.85
N LEU A 83 11.63 8.57 -1.42
CA LEU A 83 12.87 8.71 -2.19
C LEU A 83 13.77 7.51 -1.90
N SER A 84 14.46 7.03 -2.94
CA SER A 84 15.47 5.98 -2.87
C SER A 84 16.71 6.43 -2.11
#